data_AF-A0A4S1XAI5-F1
#
_entry.id   AF-A0A4S1XAI5-F1
#
_cell.length_a   1.000
_cell.length_b   1.000
_cell.length_c   1.000
_cell.angle_alpha   90.00
_cell.angle_beta   90.00
_cell.angle_gamma   90.00
#
_symmetry.space_group_name_H-M   'P 1'
#
loop_
_entity.id
_entity.type
_entity.pdbx_description
1 polymer ?
#
loop_
_entity_poly.entity_id
_entity_poly.type
_entity_poly.pdbx_seq_one_letter_code
_entity_poly.pdbx_strand_id
1 'polypeptide(L)'
;MRAAEQRATLAAIGNDLVAVDGGPGYRRAALLLKHLNGCDEPVARFADLPSAPAWLRLPAAAQHKLALRVALLWMGDSLAGSIDGAWLGALAEVAGEDLLDWAIETIPTMPAVAARALQPDELEIYGFSLLREQLPTPLRGYLPWRADLPGLSCPGEVLDAFVAAAVAAAART
;
A
#
# COMPACT_ATOMS: atom_id res chain seq x y z
N MET A 1 -25.84 -4.47 17.93
CA MET A 1 -25.83 -3.68 16.68
C MET A 1 -27.08 -4.02 15.89
N ARG A 2 -27.87 -3.04 15.45
CA ARG A 2 -29.12 -3.27 14.72
C ARG A 2 -28.83 -3.50 13.23
N ALA A 3 -29.69 -4.28 12.55
CA ALA A 3 -29.53 -4.59 11.12
C ALA A 3 -29.51 -3.36 10.19
N ALA A 4 -30.07 -2.22 10.62
CA ALA A 4 -29.99 -0.95 9.89
C ALA A 4 -28.60 -0.29 10.01
N GLU A 5 -28.00 -0.32 11.21
CA GLU A 5 -26.65 0.22 11.46
C GLU A 5 -25.61 -0.57 10.66
N GLN A 6 -25.71 -1.90 10.64
CA GLN A 6 -24.80 -2.75 9.88
C GLN A 6 -24.85 -2.46 8.38
N ARG A 7 -26.04 -2.24 7.82
CA ARG A 7 -26.20 -1.87 6.40
C ARG A 7 -25.62 -0.49 6.11
N ALA A 8 -25.81 0.48 7.01
CA ALA A 8 -25.24 1.81 6.86
C ALA A 8 -23.69 1.78 6.89
N THR A 9 -23.11 1.00 7.80
CA THR A 9 -21.64 0.83 7.87
C THR A 9 -21.08 0.17 6.61
N LEU A 10 -21.70 -0.90 6.13
CA LEU A 10 -21.28 -1.56 4.89
C LEU A 10 -21.40 -0.63 3.68
N ALA A 11 -22.47 0.16 3.61
CA ALA A 11 -22.66 1.15 2.55
C ALA A 11 -21.59 2.25 2.60
N ALA A 12 -21.20 2.71 3.79
CA ALA A 12 -20.11 3.68 3.95
C ALA A 12 -18.76 3.10 3.48
N ILE A 13 -18.42 1.88 3.92
CA ILE A 13 -17.17 1.21 3.48
C ILE A 13 -17.18 1.04 1.96
N GLY A 14 -18.27 0.54 1.39
CA GLY A 14 -18.39 0.37 -0.06
C GLY A 14 -18.28 1.68 -0.82
N ASN A 15 -18.89 2.77 -0.30
CA ASN A 15 -18.79 4.08 -0.91
C ASN A 15 -17.34 4.61 -0.90
N ASP A 16 -16.64 4.47 0.23
CA ASP A 16 -15.25 4.91 0.34
C ASP A 16 -14.32 4.12 -0.60
N LEU A 17 -14.49 2.80 -0.70
CA LEU A 17 -13.67 1.94 -1.56
C LEU A 17 -13.97 2.13 -3.07
N VAL A 18 -15.19 2.53 -3.41
CA VAL A 18 -15.62 2.75 -4.80
C VAL A 18 -15.43 4.21 -5.24
N ALA A 19 -15.18 5.13 -4.31
CA ALA A 19 -14.78 6.51 -4.56
C ALA A 19 -13.33 6.57 -5.07
N VAL A 20 -13.07 5.90 -6.19
CA VAL A 20 -11.84 6.02 -6.96
C VAL A 20 -11.99 7.21 -7.90
N ASP A 21 -10.90 7.95 -8.12
CA ASP A 21 -10.87 9.02 -9.10
C ASP A 21 -11.29 8.52 -10.49
N GLY A 22 -12.23 9.25 -11.10
CA GLY A 22 -12.81 8.93 -12.40
C GLY A 22 -14.21 8.31 -12.30
N GLY A 23 -15.17 8.94 -12.97
CA GLY A 23 -16.57 8.51 -13.00
C GLY A 23 -16.80 7.09 -13.56
N PRO A 24 -18.07 6.71 -13.82
CA PRO A 24 -18.44 5.36 -14.28
C PRO A 24 -17.62 4.82 -15.47
N GLY A 25 -17.19 5.70 -16.39
CA GLY A 25 -16.36 5.35 -17.54
C GLY A 25 -14.94 4.90 -17.17
N TYR A 26 -14.30 5.56 -16.21
CA TYR A 26 -12.95 5.18 -15.73
C TYR A 26 -12.97 3.82 -15.02
N ARG A 27 -14.00 3.58 -14.21
CA ARG A 27 -14.20 2.28 -13.54
C ARG A 27 -14.36 1.14 -14.55
N ARG A 28 -15.09 1.37 -15.64
CA ARG A 28 -15.30 0.37 -16.70
C ARG A 28 -14.01 0.11 -17.49
N ALA A 29 -13.22 1.15 -17.76
CA ALA A 29 -11.91 1.01 -18.39
C ALA A 29 -10.92 0.24 -17.50
N ALA A 30 -10.90 0.52 -16.19
CA ALA A 30 -10.07 -0.19 -15.22
C ALA A 30 -10.44 -1.68 -15.09
N LEU A 31 -11.73 -2.01 -15.08
CA LEU A 31 -12.20 -3.40 -15.10
C LEU A 31 -11.84 -4.12 -16.40
N LEU A 32 -11.93 -3.43 -17.54
CA LEU A 32 -11.52 -3.99 -18.83
C LEU A 32 -10.02 -4.26 -18.87
N LEU A 33 -9.19 -3.32 -18.40
CA LEU A 33 -7.74 -3.50 -18.31
C LEU A 33 -7.36 -4.67 -17.39
N LYS A 34 -8.05 -4.83 -16.24
CA LYS A 34 -7.87 -5.99 -15.35
C LYS A 34 -8.14 -7.31 -16.06
N HIS A 35 -9.23 -7.39 -16.80
CA HIS A 35 -9.60 -8.60 -17.53
C HIS A 35 -8.61 -8.89 -18.66
N LEU A 36 -8.18 -7.88 -19.41
CA LEU A 36 -7.17 -7.99 -20.46
C LEU A 36 -5.80 -8.43 -19.92
N ASN A 37 -5.48 -8.05 -18.67
CA ASN A 37 -4.23 -8.44 -18.00
C ASN A 37 -4.33 -9.79 -17.26
N GLY A 38 -5.39 -10.59 -17.47
CA GLY A 38 -5.55 -11.90 -16.82
C GLY A 38 -5.66 -11.83 -15.29
N CYS A 39 -6.13 -10.70 -14.76
CA CYS A 39 -6.35 -10.51 -13.33
C CYS A 39 -7.71 -11.06 -12.90
N ASP A 40 -7.84 -12.38 -12.93
CA ASP A 40 -9.04 -13.13 -12.49
C ASP A 40 -9.12 -13.27 -10.96
N GLU A 41 -8.85 -12.18 -10.23
CA GLU A 41 -9.06 -12.20 -8.79
C GLU A 41 -10.55 -12.31 -8.47
N PRO A 42 -10.92 -13.03 -7.39
CA PRO A 42 -12.29 -13.11 -6.94
C PRO A 42 -12.85 -11.70 -6.71
N VAL A 43 -14.01 -11.43 -7.29
CA VAL A 43 -14.70 -10.14 -7.09
C VAL A 43 -15.13 -10.01 -5.63
N ALA A 44 -14.74 -8.91 -4.97
CA ALA A 44 -15.18 -8.58 -3.62
C ALA A 44 -16.70 -8.63 -3.50
N ARG A 45 -17.19 -9.32 -2.47
CA ARG A 45 -18.59 -9.37 -2.07
C ARG A 45 -18.83 -8.43 -0.89
N PHE A 46 -20.09 -8.09 -0.63
CA PHE A 46 -20.45 -7.31 0.57
C PHE A 46 -19.96 -7.94 1.89
N ALA A 47 -19.84 -9.27 1.94
CA ALA A 47 -19.33 -10.00 3.09
C ALA A 47 -17.82 -9.80 3.34
N ASP A 48 -17.07 -9.33 2.34
CA ASP A 48 -15.63 -9.09 2.43
C ASP A 48 -15.33 -7.67 2.93
N LEU A 49 -16.27 -6.73 2.82
CA LEU A 49 -16.05 -5.34 3.23
C LEU A 49 -15.67 -5.17 4.72
N PRO A 50 -16.21 -5.95 5.68
CA PRO A 50 -15.80 -5.85 7.08
C PRO A 50 -14.33 -6.20 7.35
N SER A 51 -13.67 -6.97 6.47
CA SER A 51 -12.25 -7.32 6.63
C SER A 51 -11.32 -6.29 5.96
N ALA A 52 -11.87 -5.24 5.35
CA ALA A 52 -11.07 -4.15 4.79
C ALA A 52 -10.37 -3.38 5.92
N PRO A 53 -9.02 -3.28 5.89
CA PRO A 53 -8.31 -2.50 6.89
C PRO A 53 -8.63 -1.02 6.72
N ALA A 54 -8.63 -0.27 7.83
CA ALA A 54 -9.02 1.14 7.84
C ALA A 54 -8.21 2.00 6.85
N TRP A 55 -6.93 1.68 6.66
CA TRP A 55 -6.05 2.40 5.74
C TRP A 55 -6.46 2.25 4.27
N LEU A 56 -7.18 1.18 3.89
CA LEU A 56 -7.67 0.97 2.52
C LEU A 56 -8.79 1.97 2.15
N ARG A 57 -9.41 2.60 3.14
CA ARG A 57 -10.46 3.62 2.96
C ARG A 57 -9.91 5.04 2.89
N LEU A 58 -8.59 5.22 3.01
CA LEU A 58 -7.96 6.52 2.88
C LEU A 58 -8.06 7.04 1.44
N PRO A 59 -8.00 8.37 1.20
CA PRO A 59 -7.89 8.91 -0.16
C PRO A 59 -6.67 8.38 -0.91
N ALA A 60 -6.73 8.31 -2.25
CA ALA A 60 -5.67 7.73 -3.09
C ALA A 60 -4.27 8.32 -2.81
N ALA A 61 -4.17 9.64 -2.62
CA ALA A 61 -2.91 10.31 -2.29
C ALA A 61 -2.33 9.84 -0.94
N ALA A 62 -3.18 9.57 0.05
CA ALA A 62 -2.75 9.07 1.36
C ALA A 62 -2.35 7.58 1.29
N GLN A 63 -3.04 6.79 0.47
CA GLN A 63 -2.63 5.40 0.17
C GLN A 63 -1.28 5.36 -0.54
N HIS A 64 -1.03 6.28 -1.48
CA HIS A 64 0.26 6.39 -2.17
C HIS A 64 1.38 6.72 -1.19
N LYS A 65 1.20 7.72 -0.31
CA LYS A 65 2.19 8.01 0.76
C LYS A 65 2.41 6.81 1.68
N LEU A 66 1.36 6.05 2.01
CA LEU A 66 1.48 4.82 2.80
C LEU A 66 2.32 3.76 2.08
N ALA A 67 2.10 3.57 0.78
CA ALA A 67 2.89 2.64 -0.04
C ALA A 67 4.38 3.00 -0.01
N LEU A 68 4.71 4.28 -0.20
CA LEU A 68 6.08 4.78 -0.15
C LEU A 68 6.75 4.52 1.21
N ARG A 69 6.05 4.80 2.32
CA ARG A 69 6.54 4.49 3.67
C ARG A 69 6.89 3.02 3.83
N VAL A 70 6.00 2.14 3.40
CA VAL A 70 6.20 0.68 3.52
C VAL A 70 7.36 0.20 2.65
N ALA A 71 7.52 0.73 1.44
CA ALA A 71 8.66 0.42 0.57
C ALA A 71 9.99 0.85 1.18
N LEU A 72 10.06 2.06 1.77
CA LEU A 72 11.24 2.58 2.43
C LEU A 72 11.62 1.74 3.66
N LEU A 73 10.65 1.38 4.51
CA LEU A 73 10.91 0.50 5.66
C LEU A 73 11.38 -0.89 5.23
N TRP A 74 10.79 -1.44 4.15
CA TRP A 74 11.19 -2.76 3.65
C TRP A 74 12.65 -2.78 3.18
N MET A 75 13.16 -1.72 2.55
CA MET A 75 14.57 -1.62 2.16
C MET A 75 15.50 -1.13 3.29
N GLY A 76 15.06 -1.18 4.55
CA GLY A 76 15.70 -0.53 5.69
C GLY A 76 17.20 -0.81 5.83
N ASP A 77 17.64 -2.06 5.62
CA ASP A 77 19.06 -2.42 5.67
C ASP A 77 19.90 -1.70 4.60
N SER A 78 19.33 -1.53 3.40
CA SER A 78 19.99 -0.79 2.31
C SER A 78 20.06 0.71 2.62
N LEU A 79 19.02 1.28 3.22
CA LEU A 79 19.00 2.69 3.63
C LEU A 79 19.99 2.96 4.78
N ALA A 80 19.98 2.12 5.82
CA ALA A 80 20.84 2.28 6.98
C ALA A 80 22.34 2.15 6.65
N GLY A 81 22.67 1.34 5.65
CA GLY A 81 24.05 1.11 5.21
C GLY A 81 24.54 2.02 4.07
N SER A 82 23.68 2.88 3.50
CA SER A 82 24.04 3.65 2.32
C SER A 82 24.75 4.96 2.65
N ILE A 83 25.78 5.26 1.86
CA ILE A 83 26.47 6.56 1.81
C ILE A 83 26.35 7.21 0.43
N ASP A 84 25.55 6.62 -0.46
CA ASP A 84 25.35 7.11 -1.82
C ASP A 84 24.35 8.27 -1.82
N GLY A 85 24.87 9.49 -1.73
CA GLY A 85 24.06 10.70 -1.73
C GLY A 85 23.28 10.93 -3.03
N ALA A 86 23.71 10.39 -4.17
CA ALA A 86 22.98 10.52 -5.42
C ALA A 86 21.75 9.61 -5.42
N TRP A 87 21.90 8.37 -4.97
CA TRP A 87 20.77 7.45 -4.80
C TRP A 87 19.79 7.96 -3.74
N LEU A 88 20.28 8.41 -2.57
CA LEU A 88 19.42 8.98 -1.52
C LEU A 88 18.69 10.24 -1.98
N GLY A 89 19.36 11.13 -2.71
CA GLY A 89 18.75 12.31 -3.31
C GLY A 89 17.63 11.95 -4.30
N ALA A 90 17.86 10.95 -5.15
CA ALA A 90 16.85 10.49 -6.10
C ALA A 90 15.64 9.81 -5.40
N LEU A 91 15.85 9.11 -4.28
CA LEU A 91 14.76 8.60 -3.46
C LEU A 91 13.94 9.73 -2.82
N ALA A 92 14.61 10.79 -2.34
CA ALA A 92 13.95 11.96 -1.76
C ALA A 92 13.13 12.74 -2.81
N GLU A 93 13.59 12.83 -4.06
CA GLU A 93 12.83 13.46 -5.14
C GLU A 93 11.49 12.74 -5.42
N VAL A 94 11.47 11.40 -5.32
CA VAL A 94 10.26 10.61 -5.55
C VAL A 94 9.37 10.53 -4.31
N ALA A 95 9.95 10.24 -3.14
CA ALA A 95 9.17 10.02 -1.92
C ALA A 95 8.85 11.32 -1.16
N GLY A 96 9.66 12.36 -1.34
CA GLY A 96 9.72 13.54 -0.47
C GLY A 96 10.73 13.38 0.66
N GLU A 97 11.48 14.44 0.95
CA GLU A 97 12.50 14.49 2.02
C GLU A 97 11.94 14.07 3.37
N ASP A 98 10.80 14.65 3.80
CA ASP A 98 10.15 14.32 5.09
C ASP A 98 9.85 12.82 5.25
N LEU A 99 9.52 12.14 4.15
CA LEU A 99 9.19 10.72 4.15
C LEU A 99 10.43 9.84 4.24
N LEU A 100 11.51 10.25 3.58
CA LEU A 100 12.80 9.59 3.65
C LEU A 100 13.41 9.73 5.05
N ASP A 101 13.41 10.94 5.61
CA ASP A 101 13.91 11.22 6.96
C ASP A 101 13.14 10.42 8.01
N TRP A 102 11.81 10.42 7.93
CA TRP A 102 10.98 9.58 8.80
C TRP A 102 11.36 8.10 8.72
N ALA A 103 11.61 7.58 7.52
CA ALA A 103 11.99 6.18 7.35
C ALA A 103 13.35 5.91 8.01
N ILE A 104 14.36 6.76 7.77
CA ILE A 104 15.70 6.67 8.36
C ILE A 104 15.62 6.66 9.90
N GLU A 105 14.81 7.54 10.48
CA GLU A 105 14.59 7.59 11.94
C GLU A 105 13.87 6.35 12.49
N THR A 106 12.98 5.76 11.69
CA THR A 106 12.12 4.65 12.12
C THR A 106 12.81 3.29 12.00
N ILE A 107 13.65 3.09 10.97
CA ILE A 107 14.32 1.81 10.65
C ILE A 107 15.00 1.14 11.86
N PRO A 108 15.73 1.83 12.76
CA PRO A 108 16.40 1.19 13.90
C PRO A 108 15.44 0.47 14.86
N THR A 109 14.16 0.81 14.86
CA THR A 109 13.13 0.20 15.71
C THR A 109 12.36 -0.92 15.01
N MET A 110 12.60 -1.11 13.72
CA MET A 110 11.87 -2.05 12.88
C MET A 110 12.56 -3.42 12.83
N PRO A 111 11.79 -4.52 12.63
CA PRO A 111 12.39 -5.83 12.40
C PRO A 111 13.20 -5.83 11.10
N ALA A 112 14.39 -6.45 11.14
CA ALA A 112 15.24 -6.57 9.97
C ALA A 112 14.64 -7.55 8.94
N VAL A 113 14.84 -7.25 7.66
CA VAL A 113 14.40 -8.10 6.56
C VAL A 113 15.42 -8.04 5.44
N ALA A 114 15.75 -9.20 4.88
CA ALA A 114 16.59 -9.27 3.69
C ALA A 114 15.80 -8.73 2.48
N ALA A 115 15.94 -7.44 2.22
CA ALA A 115 15.41 -6.77 1.05
C ALA A 115 16.55 -6.25 0.18
N ARG A 116 16.30 -6.14 -1.12
CA ARG A 116 17.22 -5.46 -2.03
C ARG A 116 17.03 -3.95 -1.97
N ALA A 117 18.06 -3.21 -2.34
CA ALA A 117 17.90 -1.80 -2.68
C ALA A 117 16.93 -1.66 -3.88
N LEU A 118 16.01 -0.72 -3.78
CA LEU A 118 15.13 -0.34 -4.89
C LEU A 118 15.68 0.89 -5.61
N GLN A 119 15.39 0.98 -6.90
CA GLN A 119 15.50 2.23 -7.64
C GLN A 119 14.32 3.15 -7.29
N PRO A 120 14.45 4.49 -7.45
CA PRO A 120 13.40 5.43 -7.09
C PRO A 120 12.06 5.17 -7.79
N ASP A 121 12.09 4.76 -9.05
CA ASP A 121 10.90 4.42 -9.86
C ASP A 121 10.22 3.10 -9.42
N GLU A 122 10.91 2.27 -8.64
CA GLU A 122 10.37 1.01 -8.12
C GLU A 122 9.61 1.18 -6.79
N LEU A 123 9.80 2.31 -6.08
CA LEU A 123 9.24 2.54 -4.74
C LEU A 123 7.72 2.34 -4.69
N GLU A 124 7.00 2.98 -5.63
CA GLU A 124 5.55 2.92 -5.66
C GLU A 124 5.05 1.50 -5.90
N ILE A 125 5.64 0.81 -6.89
CA ILE A 125 5.20 -0.52 -7.30
C ILE A 125 5.43 -1.52 -6.17
N TYR A 126 6.60 -1.50 -5.54
CA TYR A 126 6.90 -2.39 -4.41
C TYR A 126 6.07 -2.05 -3.18
N GLY A 127 5.87 -0.76 -2.88
CA GLY A 127 5.04 -0.32 -1.77
C GLY A 127 3.59 -0.82 -1.88
N PHE A 128 2.97 -0.67 -3.05
CA PHE A 128 1.61 -1.19 -3.27
C PHE A 128 1.55 -2.70 -3.27
N SER A 129 2.56 -3.40 -3.81
CA SER A 129 2.61 -4.86 -3.76
C SER A 129 2.74 -5.38 -2.31
N LEU A 130 3.53 -4.72 -1.46
CA LEU A 130 3.61 -5.04 -0.02
C LEU A 130 2.25 -4.80 0.67
N LEU A 131 1.61 -3.66 0.44
CA LEU A 131 0.26 -3.38 0.97
C LEU A 131 -0.79 -4.38 0.49
N ARG A 132 -0.63 -4.92 -0.72
CA ARG A 132 -1.55 -5.90 -1.30
C ARG A 132 -1.46 -7.26 -0.61
N GLU A 133 -0.29 -7.66 -0.11
CA GLU A 133 -0.13 -8.89 0.65
C GLU A 133 -0.84 -8.86 2.01
N GLN A 134 -1.07 -7.67 2.57
CA GLN A 134 -1.90 -7.46 3.77
C GLN A 134 -3.40 -7.64 3.53
N LEU A 135 -3.84 -7.71 2.27
CA LEU A 135 -5.25 -7.77 1.93
C LEU A 135 -5.71 -9.21 1.65
N PRO A 136 -6.90 -9.58 2.16
CA PRO A 136 -7.63 -10.74 1.64
C PRO A 136 -7.73 -10.66 0.12
N THR A 137 -7.57 -11.79 -0.57
CA THR A 137 -7.56 -11.86 -2.04
C THR A 137 -8.68 -11.07 -2.73
N PRO A 138 -9.95 -11.12 -2.26
CA PRO A 138 -11.03 -10.38 -2.90
C PRO A 138 -10.87 -8.85 -2.85
N LEU A 139 -10.16 -8.32 -1.84
CA LEU A 139 -9.97 -6.88 -1.63
C LEU A 139 -8.73 -6.33 -2.34
N ARG A 140 -7.83 -7.19 -2.81
CA ARG A 140 -6.59 -6.78 -3.48
C ARG A 140 -6.88 -5.88 -4.69
N GLY A 141 -7.98 -6.13 -5.40
CA GLY A 141 -8.41 -5.32 -6.54
C GLY A 141 -8.72 -3.84 -6.24
N TYR A 142 -8.80 -3.40 -4.99
CA TYR A 142 -8.99 -1.99 -4.64
C TYR A 142 -7.70 -1.17 -4.64
N LEU A 143 -6.53 -1.80 -4.75
CA LEU A 143 -5.26 -1.10 -4.94
C LEU A 143 -4.93 -0.96 -6.43
N PRO A 144 -4.32 0.19 -6.82
CA PRO A 144 -4.10 0.54 -8.23
C PRO A 144 -3.13 -0.38 -8.97
N TRP A 145 -2.20 -1.04 -8.26
CA TRP A 145 -1.11 -1.76 -8.88
C TRP A 145 -1.08 -3.25 -8.52
N ARG A 146 -0.82 -4.06 -9.55
CA ARG A 146 -0.39 -5.45 -9.43
C ARG A 146 0.90 -5.55 -10.23
N ALA A 147 2.00 -5.76 -9.53
CA ALA A 147 3.17 -6.28 -10.18
C ALA A 147 3.39 -7.68 -9.60
N ASP A 148 3.29 -8.69 -10.46
CA ASP A 148 3.76 -10.04 -10.15
C ASP A 148 5.29 -9.95 -10.13
N LEU A 149 5.82 -9.33 -9.07
CA LEU A 149 7.24 -9.04 -8.93
C LEU A 149 7.93 -10.29 -8.42
N PRO A 150 8.80 -10.93 -9.24
CA PRO A 150 9.65 -11.99 -8.72
C PRO A 150 10.53 -11.43 -7.60
N GLY A 151 10.48 -12.04 -6.42
CA GLY A 151 11.36 -11.69 -5.29
C GLY A 151 10.75 -10.84 -4.18
N LEU A 152 9.44 -10.59 -4.19
CA LEU A 152 8.75 -10.01 -3.03
C LEU A 152 8.66 -11.05 -1.91
N SER A 153 9.69 -11.08 -1.06
CA SER A 153 9.75 -11.93 0.12
C SER A 153 9.81 -11.02 1.35
N CYS A 154 8.66 -10.83 1.99
CA CYS A 154 8.59 -10.19 3.31
C CYS A 154 7.78 -11.12 4.22
N PRO A 155 8.33 -11.58 5.35
CA PRO A 155 7.56 -12.34 6.31
C PRO A 155 6.33 -11.56 6.78
N GLY A 156 5.18 -12.22 6.95
CA GLY A 156 3.92 -11.56 7.29
C GLY A 156 4.01 -10.68 8.54
N GLU A 157 4.63 -11.20 9.61
CA GLU A 157 4.81 -10.46 10.88
C GLU A 157 5.67 -9.20 10.74
N VAL A 158 6.67 -9.24 9.85
CA VAL A 158 7.54 -8.10 9.54
C VAL A 158 6.76 -7.04 8.76
N LEU A 159 6.00 -7.49 7.76
CA LEU A 159 5.13 -6.64 6.97
C LEU A 159 4.05 -5.99 7.85
N ASP A 160 3.48 -6.72 8.82
CA ASP A 160 2.54 -6.18 9.80
C ASP A 160 3.15 -5.01 10.57
N ALA A 161 4.39 -5.17 11.04
CA ALA A 161 5.10 -4.12 11.77
C ALA A 161 5.34 -2.86 10.90
N PHE A 162 5.77 -3.04 9.65
CA PHE A 162 5.99 -1.92 8.73
C PHE A 162 4.69 -1.17 8.42
N VAL A 163 3.61 -1.90 8.11
CA VAL A 163 2.31 -1.28 7.82
C VAL A 163 1.75 -0.59 9.06
N ALA A 164 1.87 -1.18 10.24
CA ALA A 164 1.44 -0.55 11.49
C ALA A 164 2.20 0.75 11.77
N ALA A 165 3.52 0.77 11.61
CA ALA A 165 4.34 1.97 11.76
C ALA A 165 3.95 3.07 10.74
N ALA A 166 3.76 2.69 9.48
CA ALA A 166 3.40 3.61 8.41
C ALA A 166 1.99 4.20 8.59
N VAL A 167 1.01 3.40 9.04
CA VAL A 167 -0.34 3.87 9.39
C VAL A 167 -0.32 4.79 10.60
N ALA A 168 0.46 4.45 11.64
CA ALA A 168 0.59 5.28 12.83
C ALA A 168 1.25 6.64 12.53
N ALA A 169 2.14 6.71 11.54
CA ALA A 169 2.72 7.96 11.05
C ALA A 169 1.68 8.80 10.28
N ALA A 170 0.89 8.16 9.41
CA ALA A 170 -0.15 8.83 8.63
C ALA A 170 -1.25 9.46 9.50
N ALA A 171 -1.50 8.93 10.70
CA ALA A 171 -2.49 9.48 11.63
C ALA A 171 -2.02 10.75 12.39
N ARG A 172 -0.72 11.09 12.33
CA ARG A 172 -0.14 12.25 13.06
C ARG A 172 0.02 13.50 12.19
N THR A 173 -0.13 13.35 10.88
CA THR A 173 -0.02 14.40 9.85
C THR A 173 -1.40 14.80 9.36
#